data_AF-A0A3Q3N8V1-F1
#
_entry.id   AF-A0A3Q3N8V1-F1
#
_cell.length_a   1.000
_cell.length_b   1.000
_cell.length_c   1.000
_cell.angle_alpha   90.00
_cell.angle_beta   90.00
_cell.angle_gamma   90.00
#
_symmetry.space_group_name_H-M   'P 1'
#
loop_
_entity.id
_entity.type
_entity.pdbx_description
1 polymer ?
#
loop_
_entity_poly.entity_id
_entity_poly.type
_entity_poly.pdbx_seq_one_letter_code
_entity_poly.pdbx_strand_id
1 'polypeptide(L)' 'MKAYLLLLLLLPLCSAKQFSIQCYGQDYHMVDNILLDCSSDIKQACYTKGNGEKGCIQLEYCSKPGWDCCHTNGCNA' A
#
# COMPACT_ATOMS: atom_id res chain seq x y z
N MET A 1 -1.11 40.85 -4.23
CA MET A 1 -1.07 40.07 -5.50
C MET A 1 0.06 39.03 -5.55
N LYS A 2 1.27 39.31 -5.01
CA LYS A 2 2.38 38.33 -4.99
C LYS A 2 2.19 37.12 -4.04
N ALA A 3 1.51 37.29 -2.91
CA ALA A 3 1.29 36.21 -1.93
C ALA A 3 0.40 35.07 -2.45
N TYR A 4 -0.60 35.40 -3.28
CA TYR A 4 -1.47 34.39 -3.91
C TYR A 4 -0.72 33.52 -4.92
N LEU A 5 0.28 34.08 -5.60
CA LEU A 5 1.13 33.33 -6.53
C LEU A 5 1.99 32.29 -5.79
N LEU A 6 2.50 32.65 -4.61
CA LEU A 6 3.22 31.74 -3.71
C LEU A 6 2.30 30.62 -3.19
N LEU A 7 1.06 30.94 -2.80
CA LEU A 7 0.09 29.92 -2.39
C LEU A 7 -0.26 28.95 -3.54
N LEU A 8 -0.46 29.47 -4.76
CA LEU A 8 -0.71 28.65 -5.96
C LEU A 8 0.45 27.70 -6.29
N LEU A 9 1.70 28.12 -6.04
CA LEU A 9 2.89 27.28 -6.19
C LEU A 9 3.01 26.17 -5.13
N LEU A 10 2.34 26.30 -3.97
CA LEU A 10 2.38 25.32 -2.88
C LEU A 10 1.28 24.24 -2.98
N LEU A 11 0.19 24.49 -3.72
CA LEU A 11 -0.89 23.51 -3.96
C LEU A 11 -0.43 22.12 -4.47
N PRO A 12 0.53 22.00 -5.42
CA PRO A 12 0.96 20.68 -5.88
C PRO A 12 1.76 19.89 -4.83
N LEU A 13 2.34 20.55 -3.81
CA LEU A 13 3.03 19.87 -2.71
C LEU A 13 2.05 19.23 -1.72
N CYS A 14 0.82 19.74 -1.63
CA CYS A 14 -0.21 19.18 -0.74
C CYS A 14 -1.05 18.07 -1.38
N SER A 15 -0.87 17.78 -2.68
CA SER A 15 -1.70 16.81 -3.43
C SER A 15 -0.98 15.49 -3.72
N ALA A 16 -0.03 15.08 -2.86
CA ALA A 16 0.59 13.77 -2.98
C ALA A 16 -0.51 12.69 -2.96
N LYS A 17 -0.55 11.85 -4.01
CA LYS A 17 -1.52 10.74 -4.06
C LYS A 17 -1.17 9.77 -2.94
N GLN A 18 -2.09 9.58 -2.01
CA GLN A 18 -1.98 8.54 -0.99
C GLN A 18 -2.89 7.38 -1.38
N PHE A 19 -2.31 6.19 -1.53
CA PHE A 19 -3.03 4.94 -1.70
C PHE A 19 -3.10 4.21 -0.36
N SER A 20 -4.22 3.52 -0.12
CA SER A 20 -4.38 2.62 1.03
C SER A 20 -5.07 1.35 0.55
N ILE A 21 -4.62 0.21 1.07
CA ILE A 21 -5.26 -1.10 0.95
C ILE A 21 -5.13 -1.81 2.30
N GLN A 22 -6.16 -2.56 2.68
CA GLN A 22 -6.10 -3.39 3.88
C GLN A 22 -5.79 -4.84 3.52
N CYS A 23 -4.80 -5.46 4.16
CA CYS A 23 -4.38 -6.83 3.88
C CYS A 23 -4.08 -7.59 5.17
N TYR A 24 -4.28 -8.90 5.15
CA TYR A 24 -3.78 -9.77 6.22
C TYR A 24 -2.27 -9.92 6.13
N GLY A 25 -1.58 -9.96 7.26
CA GLY A 25 -0.14 -10.14 7.32
C GLY A 25 0.37 -10.22 8.75
N GLN A 26 1.66 -9.94 8.90
CA GLN A 26 2.37 -9.93 10.18
C GLN A 26 2.75 -8.48 10.56
N ASP A 27 2.49 -8.05 11.81
CA ASP A 27 2.97 -6.75 12.29
C ASP A 27 4.43 -6.76 12.77
N TYR A 28 4.88 -5.58 13.18
CA TYR A 28 6.13 -5.33 13.89
C TYR A 28 6.31 -6.15 15.17
N HIS A 29 5.22 -6.60 15.81
CA HIS A 29 5.26 -7.46 16.99
C HIS A 29 5.25 -8.96 16.64
N MET A 30 5.43 -9.30 15.36
CA MET A 30 5.44 -10.66 14.84
C MET A 30 4.10 -11.40 15.01
N VAL A 31 2.99 -10.67 15.14
CA VAL A 31 1.65 -11.25 15.23
C VAL A 31 1.09 -11.49 13.83
N ASP A 32 0.83 -12.75 13.52
CA ASP A 32 0.29 -13.17 12.22
C ASP A 32 -1.22 -12.96 12.08
N ASN A 33 -1.69 -12.94 10.83
CA ASN A 33 -3.11 -12.85 10.45
C ASN A 33 -3.84 -11.64 11.02
N ILE A 34 -3.15 -10.52 11.16
CA ILE A 34 -3.78 -9.26 11.53
C ILE A 34 -4.08 -8.42 10.28
N LEU A 35 -5.06 -7.53 10.39
CA LEU A 35 -5.40 -6.60 9.33
C LEU A 35 -4.44 -5.39 9.35
N LEU A 36 -3.59 -5.29 8.34
CA LEU A 36 -2.66 -4.18 8.13
C LEU A 36 -3.33 -3.10 7.27
N ASP A 37 -3.12 -1.83 7.61
CA ASP A 37 -3.42 -0.69 6.73
C ASP A 37 -2.14 -0.26 5.99
N CYS A 38 -2.10 -0.58 4.71
CA CYS A 38 -0.94 -0.36 3.86
C CYS A 38 -1.11 0.94 3.08
N SER A 39 -0.67 2.01 3.73
CA SER A 39 -0.73 3.38 3.23
C SER A 39 0.60 3.79 2.60
N SER A 40 0.61 4.11 1.30
CA SER A 40 1.81 4.51 0.55
C SER A 40 1.46 5.50 -0.59
N ASP A 41 2.45 6.26 -1.03
CA ASP A 41 2.42 7.05 -2.26
C ASP A 41 2.42 6.18 -3.55
N ILE A 42 2.76 4.91 -3.42
CA ILE A 42 2.77 3.91 -4.50
C ILE A 42 1.60 2.95 -4.29
N LYS A 43 0.92 2.58 -5.38
CA LYS A 43 -0.19 1.63 -5.31
C LYS A 43 0.32 0.23 -4.93
N GLN A 44 -0.35 -0.38 -3.97
CA GLN A 44 -0.02 -1.70 -3.44
C GLN A 44 -1.16 -2.72 -3.66
N ALA A 45 -0.85 -3.99 -3.46
CA ALA A 45 -1.75 -5.13 -3.45
C ALA A 45 -1.50 -6.00 -2.21
N CYS A 46 -2.47 -6.82 -1.86
CA CYS A 46 -2.24 -7.88 -0.90
C CYS A 46 -1.51 -9.03 -1.59
N TYR A 47 -0.60 -9.71 -0.87
CA TYR A 47 0.04 -10.92 -1.35
C TYR A 47 -0.13 -12.08 -0.37
N THR A 48 0.02 -13.28 -0.91
CA THR A 48 0.29 -14.54 -0.20
C THR A 48 1.46 -15.22 -0.90
N LYS A 49 2.36 -15.85 -0.15
CA LYS A 49 3.41 -16.73 -0.68
C LYS A 49 3.09 -18.19 -0.37
N GLY A 50 3.73 -19.11 -1.10
CA GLY A 50 3.54 -20.55 -0.91
C GLY A 50 3.92 -21.09 0.49
N ASN A 51 4.70 -20.33 1.27
CA ASN A 51 5.03 -20.66 2.67
C ASN A 51 4.00 -20.10 3.68
N GLY A 52 2.93 -19.45 3.23
CA GLY A 52 1.90 -18.85 4.08
C GLY A 52 2.18 -17.41 4.51
N GLU A 53 3.32 -16.82 4.12
CA GLU A 53 3.62 -15.41 4.36
C GLU A 53 2.60 -14.52 3.62
N LYS A 54 2.07 -13.51 4.31
CA LYS A 54 1.07 -12.58 3.79
C LYS A 54 1.46 -11.15 4.10
N GLY A 55 0.98 -10.22 3.28
CA GLY A 55 1.12 -8.79 3.58
C GLY A 55 0.79 -7.91 2.39
N CYS A 56 1.45 -6.77 2.33
CA CYS A 56 1.30 -5.78 1.26
C CYS A 56 2.54 -5.69 0.41
N ILE A 57 2.35 -5.50 -0.89
CA ILE A 57 3.46 -5.31 -1.83
C ILE A 57 3.10 -4.33 -2.93
N GLN A 58 4.10 -3.66 -3.50
CA GLN A 58 3.91 -2.82 -4.68
C GLN A 58 3.49 -3.67 -5.88
N LEU A 59 2.63 -3.11 -6.74
CA LEU A 59 2.05 -3.83 -7.88
C LEU A 59 3.09 -4.41 -8.84
N GLU A 60 4.27 -3.81 -8.96
CA GLU A 60 5.33 -4.30 -9.84
C GLU A 60 5.81 -5.72 -9.50
N TYR A 61 5.75 -6.11 -8.22
CA TYR A 61 6.18 -7.44 -7.78
C TYR A 61 5.14 -8.52 -8.03
N CYS A 62 3.87 -8.17 -8.20
CA CYS A 62 2.80 -9.12 -8.49
C CYS A 62 2.96 -9.84 -9.83
N SER A 63 3.80 -9.30 -10.72
CA SER A 63 4.18 -9.94 -11.99
C SER A 63 5.34 -10.94 -11.85
N LYS A 64 6.02 -10.95 -10.70
CA LYS A 64 7.20 -11.77 -10.46
C LYS A 64 6.80 -13.14 -9.89
N PRO A 65 7.50 -14.23 -10.26
CA PRO A 65 7.24 -15.54 -9.69
C PRO A 65 7.34 -15.54 -8.16
N GLY A 66 6.48 -16.33 -7.51
CA GLY A 66 6.45 -16.50 -6.05
C GLY A 66 5.57 -15.50 -5.29
N TRP A 67 4.84 -14.63 -5.99
CA TRP A 67 3.88 -13.69 -5.41
C TRP A 67 2.48 -13.96 -5.93
N ASP A 68 1.57 -14.42 -5.06
CA ASP A 68 0.15 -14.50 -5.38
C ASP A 68 -0.54 -13.24 -4.88
N CYS A 69 -0.94 -12.35 -5.79
CA CYS A 69 -1.51 -11.05 -5.46
C CYS A 69 -3.02 -10.95 -5.66
N CYS A 70 -3.65 -10.06 -4.88
CA CYS A 70 -5.03 -9.64 -5.05
C CYS A 70 -5.22 -8.14 -4.68
N HIS A 71 -6.28 -7.50 -5.18
CA HIS A 71 -6.35 -6.03 -5.29
C HIS A 71 -7.48 -5.36 -4.51
N THR A 72 -8.17 -6.10 -3.63
CA THR A 72 -9.27 -5.58 -2.81
C THR A 72 -8.96 -5.75 -1.33
N ASN A 73 -9.58 -4.95 -0.48
CA ASN A 73 -9.37 -5.04 0.96
C ASN A 73 -9.66 -6.45 1.49
N GLY A 74 -8.73 -6.99 2.29
CA GLY A 74 -8.85 -8.28 2.96
C GLY A 74 -8.86 -9.50 2.04
N CYS A 75 -8.48 -9.36 0.76
CA CYS A 75 -8.61 -10.43 -0.23
C CYS A 75 -7.67 -11.64 0.00
N ASN A 76 -6.64 -11.48 0.84
CA ASN A 76 -5.68 -12.52 1.18
C ASN A 76 -5.97 -13.17 2.55
N ALA A 77 -7.23 -13.12 3.02
CA ALA A 77 -7.69 -13.84 4.20
C ALA A 77 -7.44 -15.36 4.07
#